data_AF-A0A6S7HDJ5-F1
#
_entry.id   AF-A0A6S7HDJ5-F1
#
_cell.length_a   1.000
_cell.length_b   1.000
_cell.length_c   1.000
_cell.angle_alpha   90.00
_cell.angle_beta   90.00
_cell.angle_gamma   90.00
#
_symmetry.space_group_name_H-M   'P 1'
#
loop_
_entity.id
_entity.type
_entity.pdbx_description
1 polymer ?
#
loop_
_entity_poly.entity_id
_entity_poly.type
_entity_poly.pdbx_seq_one_letter_code
_entity_poly.pdbx_strand_id
1 'polypeptide(L)'
;MYNPGFEDELYKDRNQSFRKAVRAPKKNQRYLADKSDLYDPQDTSTASDVGYTTTWWTKYSWKRFLPWAPRAKGHPVKHPLDDSGFISFIFLSWATPMIMKGFKKPLETCDLGKLSRSDSAAVNYRRFERFWAEEVKKKGIKDASIGRVIYRTVRTKVIVSALLYVLMLLIMFVGPAFIINRMIKFVEMRTDSIGKGIALVVGLMVSEVSRSWFQSISFMINLRNGLNARSMAWMMVYNKMARLKNAGDKSIGELVNICASDAQRVFDCFFYGFFVIGGPFALILVIAYTTYILGPSALLGCVILFFMFPIQAFIGKIIGKLRTKAVVVTDRRVKLMNEVLSCIKLIKMYAWEKSFAKVIGEYLESLRSTQELYYLEIDEKVQFCMTVCA
;
A
#
# COMPACT_ATOMS: atom_id res chain seq x y z
N MET A 1 -20.39 34.85 -25.45
CA MET A 1 -19.24 35.70 -25.80
C MET A 1 -17.98 35.07 -25.22
N TYR A 2 -17.23 34.35 -26.05
CA TYR A 2 -15.92 33.78 -25.69
C TYR A 2 -14.90 34.91 -25.82
N ASN A 3 -14.25 35.29 -24.72
CA ASN A 3 -13.18 36.29 -24.73
C ASN A 3 -11.83 35.56 -24.65
N PRO A 4 -11.16 35.30 -25.79
CA PRO A 4 -9.89 34.57 -25.83
C PRO A 4 -8.74 35.27 -25.07
N GLY A 5 -8.89 36.56 -24.70
CA GLY A 5 -7.88 37.27 -23.91
C GLY A 5 -7.78 36.83 -22.44
N PHE A 6 -8.82 36.23 -21.87
CA PHE A 6 -8.83 35.87 -20.44
C PHE A 6 -8.06 34.58 -20.14
N GLU A 7 -8.08 33.60 -21.07
CA GLU A 7 -7.23 32.40 -20.97
C GLU A 7 -5.76 32.74 -21.19
N ASP A 8 -5.45 33.69 -22.08
CA ASP A 8 -4.08 34.18 -22.29
C ASP A 8 -3.55 34.97 -21.08
N GLU A 9 -4.40 35.72 -20.37
CA GLU A 9 -4.03 36.37 -19.11
C GLU A 9 -3.82 35.37 -17.97
N LEU A 10 -4.70 34.37 -17.82
CA LEU A 10 -4.54 33.29 -16.83
C LEU A 10 -3.34 32.36 -17.13
N TYR A 11 -3.00 32.20 -18.40
CA TYR A 11 -1.81 31.45 -18.84
C TYR A 11 -0.54 32.26 -18.58
N LYS A 12 -0.53 33.56 -18.92
CA LYS A 12 0.59 34.47 -18.61
C LYS A 12 0.80 34.62 -17.10
N ASP A 13 -0.26 34.75 -16.30
CA ASP A 13 -0.15 34.94 -14.85
C ASP A 13 0.36 33.67 -14.13
N ARG A 14 -0.05 32.47 -14.57
CA ARG A 14 0.54 31.20 -14.08
C ARG A 14 2.00 31.05 -14.46
N ASN A 15 2.36 31.39 -15.70
CA ASN A 15 3.75 31.31 -16.14
C ASN A 15 4.62 32.38 -15.47
N GLN A 16 4.06 33.55 -15.15
CA GLN A 16 4.74 34.63 -14.44
C GLN A 16 4.87 34.33 -12.95
N SER A 17 3.87 33.69 -12.32
CA SER A 17 3.94 33.17 -10.95
C SER A 17 4.97 32.04 -10.83
N PHE A 18 5.02 31.11 -11.79
CA PHE A 18 6.04 30.07 -11.85
C PHE A 18 7.44 30.65 -12.09
N ARG A 19 7.58 31.62 -13.00
CA ARG A 19 8.86 32.34 -13.22
C ARG A 19 9.28 33.20 -12.02
N LYS A 20 8.34 33.80 -11.27
CA LYS A 20 8.61 34.52 -10.02
C LYS A 20 9.01 33.57 -8.89
N ALA A 21 8.44 32.37 -8.83
CA ALA A 21 8.87 31.32 -7.90
C ALA A 21 10.28 30.81 -8.23
N VAL A 22 10.62 30.68 -9.53
CA VAL A 22 11.96 30.28 -10.00
C VAL A 22 12.99 31.42 -9.88
N ARG A 23 12.58 32.69 -9.90
CA ARG A 23 13.45 33.89 -9.81
C ARG A 23 13.41 34.59 -8.45
N ALA A 24 12.81 34.00 -7.41
CA ALA A 24 12.73 34.62 -6.11
C ALA A 24 14.14 34.99 -5.58
N PRO A 25 14.34 36.19 -5.00
CA PRO A 25 15.66 36.64 -4.56
C PRO A 25 16.24 35.68 -3.51
N LYS A 26 17.58 35.52 -3.51
CA LYS A 26 18.37 34.57 -2.70
C LYS A 26 17.98 34.45 -1.20
N LYS A 27 17.28 35.44 -0.65
CA LYS A 27 16.76 35.45 0.73
C LYS A 27 15.62 34.45 0.97
N ASN A 28 14.76 34.19 -0.02
CA ASN A 28 13.69 33.17 0.09
C ASN A 28 14.17 31.76 -0.28
N GLN A 29 15.22 31.65 -1.11
CA GLN A 29 15.97 30.40 -1.24
C GLN A 29 16.65 30.01 0.08
N ARG A 30 17.01 30.96 0.95
CA ARG A 30 17.55 30.68 2.28
C ARG A 30 16.54 30.02 3.22
N TYR A 31 15.26 30.38 3.16
CA TYR A 31 14.19 29.71 3.93
C TYR A 31 13.88 28.29 3.44
N LEU A 32 14.06 28.03 2.14
CA LEU A 32 13.96 26.68 1.57
C LEU A 32 15.28 25.89 1.75
N ALA A 33 16.42 26.58 1.84
CA ALA A 33 17.73 25.99 2.12
C ALA A 33 17.84 25.54 3.59
N ASP A 34 17.32 26.33 4.54
CA ASP A 34 17.27 26.01 5.97
C ASP A 34 16.43 24.74 6.26
N LYS A 35 15.43 24.44 5.41
CA LYS A 35 14.72 23.14 5.40
C LYS A 35 15.45 22.04 4.63
N SER A 36 16.33 22.38 3.68
CA SER A 36 17.22 21.43 3.01
C SER A 36 18.47 21.10 3.83
N ASP A 37 18.81 21.90 4.86
CA ASP A 37 19.89 21.65 5.83
C ASP A 37 19.59 20.47 6.78
N LEU A 38 18.42 19.82 6.65
CA LEU A 38 18.16 18.47 7.15
C LEU A 38 18.85 17.37 6.32
N TYR A 39 19.40 17.73 5.16
CA TYR A 39 20.24 16.91 4.29
C TYR A 39 21.57 17.64 4.06
N ASP A 40 22.55 17.34 4.91
CA ASP A 40 23.92 17.85 4.79
C ASP A 40 24.59 17.28 3.51
N PRO A 41 24.94 18.13 2.52
CA PRO A 41 25.65 17.70 1.32
C PRO A 41 27.15 17.43 1.57
N GLN A 42 27.68 17.90 2.70
CA GLN A 42 29.08 17.77 3.13
C GLN A 42 29.29 16.68 4.18
N ASP A 43 28.25 15.92 4.55
CA ASP A 43 28.39 14.69 5.33
C ASP A 43 29.07 13.62 4.47
N THR A 44 30.37 13.80 4.30
CA THR A 44 31.31 12.91 3.61
C THR A 44 31.46 11.58 4.34
N SER A 45 30.89 11.44 5.55
CA SER A 45 30.65 10.13 6.19
C SER A 45 29.68 9.26 5.38
N THR A 46 28.86 9.86 4.51
CA THR A 46 27.98 9.13 3.59
C THR A 46 28.72 8.49 2.39
N ALA A 47 29.97 8.88 2.15
CA ALA A 47 30.82 8.35 1.09
C ALA A 47 32.00 7.50 1.62
N SER A 48 32.56 7.81 2.78
CA SER A 48 33.76 7.14 3.32
C SER A 48 33.50 5.82 4.06
N ASP A 49 32.28 5.56 4.53
CA ASP A 49 31.94 4.29 5.22
C ASP A 49 31.44 3.19 4.28
N VAL A 50 31.61 3.38 2.95
CA VAL A 50 31.51 2.27 1.99
C VAL A 50 32.84 1.51 1.97
N GLY A 51 33.26 1.04 3.14
CA GLY A 51 34.37 0.12 3.30
C GLY A 51 34.07 -1.17 2.52
N TYR A 52 34.91 -1.43 1.54
CA TYR A 52 34.90 -2.56 0.62
C TYR A 52 35.22 -3.89 1.32
N THR A 53 34.53 -4.28 2.39
CA THR A 53 34.73 -5.59 3.06
C THR A 53 33.50 -6.11 3.82
N THR A 54 32.27 -5.65 3.51
CA THR A 54 31.09 -6.25 4.15
C THR A 54 30.65 -7.53 3.43
N THR A 55 31.24 -8.64 3.87
CA THR A 55 30.76 -10.01 3.67
C THR A 55 29.23 -10.12 3.82
N TRP A 56 28.59 -11.03 3.08
CA TRP A 56 27.13 -11.12 3.00
C TRP A 56 26.44 -11.28 4.37
N TRP A 57 27.13 -11.87 5.35
CA TRP A 57 26.65 -12.02 6.74
C TRP A 57 26.76 -10.75 7.60
N THR A 58 27.68 -9.82 7.31
CA THR A 58 27.78 -8.51 8.00
C THR A 58 26.74 -7.48 7.51
N LYS A 59 26.09 -7.75 6.36
CA LYS A 59 25.07 -6.88 5.77
C LYS A 59 23.69 -7.00 6.45
N TYR A 60 23.46 -8.09 7.18
CA TYR A 60 22.31 -8.28 8.02
C TYR A 60 22.73 -7.97 9.45
N SER A 61 22.25 -6.86 10.01
CA SER A 61 22.49 -6.55 11.41
C SER A 61 21.85 -7.66 12.26
N TRP A 62 22.69 -8.59 12.75
CA TRP A 62 22.28 -9.68 13.64
C TRP A 62 21.58 -9.18 14.91
N LYS A 63 21.67 -7.88 15.20
CA LYS A 63 20.87 -7.20 16.23
C LYS A 63 19.37 -7.43 16.08
N ARG A 64 18.85 -7.62 14.86
CA ARG A 64 17.44 -7.94 14.64
C ARG A 64 17.06 -9.37 15.02
N PHE A 65 18.02 -10.27 15.20
CA PHE A 65 17.79 -11.64 15.70
C PHE A 65 18.00 -11.75 17.21
N LEU A 66 18.58 -10.74 17.86
CA LEU A 66 18.65 -10.69 19.32
C LEU A 66 17.24 -10.48 19.89
N PRO A 67 16.82 -11.28 20.89
CA PRO A 67 15.54 -11.07 21.59
C PRO A 67 15.41 -9.64 22.12
N TRP A 68 16.52 -9.10 22.64
CA TRP A 68 16.64 -7.75 23.15
C TRP A 68 17.87 -7.06 22.53
N ALA A 69 17.65 -5.95 21.82
CA ALA A 69 18.74 -5.16 21.26
C ALA A 69 19.08 -4.02 22.23
N PRO A 70 20.34 -3.90 22.71
CA PRO A 70 20.74 -2.78 23.54
C PRO A 70 20.65 -1.47 22.74
N ARG A 71 19.94 -0.47 23.28
CA ARG A 71 19.88 0.88 22.70
C ARG A 71 21.29 1.47 22.71
N ALA A 72 21.79 1.89 21.54
CA ALA A 72 23.06 2.58 21.46
C ALA A 72 22.91 3.96 22.11
N LYS A 73 23.54 4.17 23.27
CA LYS A 73 23.63 5.50 23.91
C LYS A 73 24.62 6.36 23.11
N GLY A 74 24.22 7.56 22.67
CA GLY A 74 25.14 8.58 22.16
C GLY A 74 25.25 8.77 20.63
N HIS A 75 24.45 8.10 19.80
CA HIS A 75 24.42 8.34 18.36
C HIS A 75 23.23 9.24 17.95
N PRO A 76 23.31 9.98 16.81
CA PRO A 76 22.21 10.81 16.32
C PRO A 76 20.92 9.98 16.20
N VAL A 77 19.79 10.59 16.53
CA VAL A 77 18.47 9.93 16.68
C VAL A 77 18.19 9.01 15.49
N LYS A 78 18.42 7.71 15.68
CA LYS A 78 18.07 6.65 14.72
C LYS A 78 16.59 6.35 14.87
N HIS A 79 15.94 5.97 13.77
CA HIS A 79 14.55 5.55 13.80
C HIS A 79 14.40 4.38 14.80
N PRO A 80 13.39 4.34 15.69
CA PRO A 80 13.27 3.30 16.73
C PRO A 80 13.31 1.85 16.20
N LEU A 81 12.84 1.65 14.97
CA LEU A 81 12.93 0.38 14.23
C LEU A 81 14.37 -0.12 13.95
N ASP A 82 15.33 0.79 13.81
CA ASP A 82 16.73 0.43 13.51
C ASP A 82 17.45 -0.11 14.76
N ASP A 83 16.99 0.29 15.94
CA ASP A 83 17.48 -0.16 17.24
C ASP A 83 16.58 -1.23 17.89
N SER A 84 15.48 -1.64 17.24
CA SER A 84 14.57 -2.65 17.78
C SER A 84 15.13 -4.07 17.65
N GLY A 85 15.12 -4.84 18.75
CA GLY A 85 15.39 -6.28 18.74
C GLY A 85 14.23 -7.08 18.14
N PHE A 86 14.40 -8.40 17.99
CA PHE A 86 13.44 -9.29 17.33
C PHE A 86 12.05 -9.23 17.97
N ILE A 87 11.98 -9.33 19.30
CA ILE A 87 10.71 -9.31 20.05
C ILE A 87 10.04 -7.94 19.89
N SER A 88 10.80 -6.85 19.98
CA SER A 88 10.25 -5.51 19.81
C SER A 88 9.71 -5.28 18.39
N PHE A 89 10.36 -5.85 17.39
CA PHE A 89 9.90 -5.82 16.00
C PHE A 89 8.58 -6.60 15.82
N ILE A 90 8.48 -7.81 16.39
CA ILE A 90 7.29 -8.66 16.31
C ILE A 90 6.08 -8.01 16.99
N PHE A 91 6.24 -7.57 18.23
CA PHE A 91 5.16 -6.97 19.01
C PHE A 91 4.88 -5.51 18.65
N LEU A 92 5.55 -4.96 17.61
CA LEU A 92 5.48 -3.55 17.24
C LEU A 92 5.72 -2.59 18.41
N SER A 93 6.43 -3.02 19.46
CA SER A 93 6.59 -2.23 20.67
C SER A 93 7.44 -0.98 20.45
N TRP A 94 8.24 -0.95 19.38
CA TRP A 94 8.96 0.24 18.93
C TRP A 94 8.02 1.38 18.48
N ALA A 95 6.78 1.08 18.08
CA ALA A 95 5.78 2.07 17.67
C ALA A 95 4.93 2.58 18.85
N THR A 96 4.86 1.83 19.96
CA THR A 96 4.05 2.18 21.14
C THR A 96 4.30 3.59 21.68
N PRO A 97 5.55 4.09 21.81
CA PRO A 97 5.78 5.45 22.29
C PRO A 97 5.16 6.53 21.39
N MET A 98 5.17 6.30 20.07
CA MET A 98 4.58 7.21 19.09
C MET A 98 3.05 7.18 19.16
N ILE A 99 2.46 6.00 19.29
CA ILE A 99 1.01 5.82 19.45
C ILE A 99 0.54 6.50 20.75
N MET A 100 1.24 6.28 21.85
CA MET A 100 0.94 6.91 23.15
C MET A 100 1.07 8.43 23.08
N LYS A 101 2.04 8.95 22.32
CA LYS A 101 2.18 10.39 22.09
C LYS A 101 1.00 10.95 21.29
N GLY A 102 0.55 10.23 20.25
CA GLY A 102 -0.63 10.60 19.46
C GLY A 102 -1.96 10.51 20.22
N PHE A 103 -2.05 9.59 21.18
CA PHE A 103 -3.20 9.52 22.09
C PHE A 103 -3.27 10.73 23.03
N LYS A 104 -2.11 11.20 23.51
CA LYS A 104 -2.03 12.35 24.43
C LYS A 104 -2.13 13.70 23.73
N LYS A 105 -1.58 13.83 22.53
CA LYS A 105 -1.59 15.08 21.76
C LYS A 105 -1.70 14.79 20.26
N PRO A 106 -2.34 15.68 19.48
CA PRO A 106 -2.28 15.61 18.02
C PRO A 106 -0.82 15.57 17.56
N LEU A 107 -0.49 14.61 16.68
CA LEU A 107 0.87 14.46 16.16
C LEU A 107 1.14 15.52 15.10
N GLU A 108 2.30 16.17 15.22
CA GLU A 108 2.82 17.06 14.20
C GLU A 108 3.91 16.38 13.36
N THR A 109 4.22 16.92 12.17
CA THR A 109 5.28 16.38 11.29
C THR A 109 6.65 16.28 11.99
N CYS A 110 6.92 17.20 12.92
CA CYS A 110 8.10 17.26 13.76
C CYS A 110 8.25 16.01 14.65
N ASP A 111 7.14 15.38 15.04
CA ASP A 111 7.10 14.26 15.98
C ASP A 111 7.40 12.90 15.33
N LEU A 112 7.36 12.79 13.99
CA LEU A 112 7.52 11.53 13.25
C LEU A 112 8.97 11.02 13.13
N GLY A 113 9.96 11.87 13.45
CA GLY A 113 11.38 11.51 13.35
C GLY A 113 11.85 11.22 11.91
N LYS A 114 13.13 10.87 11.77
CA LYS A 114 13.72 10.51 10.47
C LYS A 114 13.39 9.05 10.12
N LEU A 115 13.10 8.77 8.85
CA LEU A 115 12.84 7.43 8.35
C LEU A 115 14.07 6.51 8.49
N SER A 116 13.86 5.21 8.70
CA SER A 116 14.94 4.21 8.68
C SER A 116 15.75 4.28 7.39
N ARG A 117 17.08 4.19 7.50
CA ARG A 117 18.00 4.18 6.34
C ARG A 117 17.67 3.05 5.36
N SER A 118 17.17 1.92 5.88
CA SER A 118 16.83 0.74 5.06
C SER A 118 15.56 0.90 4.22
N ASP A 119 14.70 1.85 4.58
CA ASP A 119 13.46 2.18 3.87
C ASP A 119 13.55 3.53 3.13
N SER A 120 14.71 4.19 3.19
CA SER A 120 14.95 5.45 2.46
C SER A 120 14.89 5.24 0.94
N ALA A 121 14.19 6.13 0.25
CA ALA A 121 14.07 6.13 -1.21
C ALA A 121 15.44 6.23 -1.88
N ALA A 122 16.37 7.04 -1.34
CA ALA A 122 17.70 7.23 -1.91
C ALA A 122 18.51 5.93 -1.91
N VAL A 123 18.48 5.17 -0.81
CA VAL A 123 19.21 3.90 -0.68
C VAL A 123 18.62 2.83 -1.60
N ASN A 124 17.29 2.70 -1.61
CA ASN A 124 16.61 1.72 -2.45
C ASN A 124 16.77 2.04 -3.95
N TYR A 125 16.66 3.32 -4.32
CA TYR A 125 16.84 3.77 -5.70
C TYR A 125 18.27 3.59 -6.21
N ARG A 126 19.30 3.91 -5.41
CA ARG A 126 20.70 3.63 -5.77
C ARG A 126 20.94 2.14 -6.05
N ARG A 127 20.27 1.25 -5.31
CA ARG A 127 20.33 -0.20 -5.55
C ARG A 127 19.61 -0.59 -6.84
N PHE A 128 18.46 0.02 -7.11
CA PHE A 128 17.72 -0.14 -8.35
C PHE A 128 18.55 0.31 -9.57
N GLU A 129 19.20 1.47 -9.52
CA GLU A 129 20.02 2.00 -10.62
C GLU A 129 21.14 1.03 -11.04
N ARG A 130 21.79 0.37 -10.06
CA ARG A 130 22.82 -0.65 -10.36
C ARG A 130 22.23 -1.81 -11.16
N PHE A 131 21.12 -2.39 -10.69
CA PHE A 131 20.46 -3.50 -11.41
C PHE A 131 19.83 -3.07 -12.73
N TRP A 132 19.41 -1.80 -12.86
CA TRP A 132 18.92 -1.23 -14.10
C TRP A 132 20.04 -1.13 -15.13
N ALA A 133 21.21 -0.61 -14.75
CA ALA A 133 22.38 -0.54 -15.63
C ALA A 133 22.82 -1.94 -16.10
N GLU A 134 22.81 -2.93 -15.21
CA GLU A 134 23.10 -4.33 -15.56
C GLU A 134 22.09 -4.92 -16.55
N GLU A 135 20.79 -4.70 -16.34
CA GLU A 135 19.73 -5.22 -17.22
C GLU A 135 19.81 -4.56 -18.60
N VAL A 136 20.02 -3.23 -18.65
CA VAL A 136 20.21 -2.48 -19.89
C VAL A 136 21.47 -2.95 -20.63
N LYS A 137 22.57 -3.23 -19.92
CA LYS A 137 23.79 -3.79 -20.55
C LYS A 137 23.55 -5.18 -21.15
N LYS A 138 22.72 -6.01 -20.51
CA LYS A 138 22.47 -7.39 -20.95
C LYS A 138 21.44 -7.51 -22.08
N LYS A 139 20.40 -6.68 -22.07
CA LYS A 139 19.25 -6.80 -22.97
C LYS A 139 19.05 -5.62 -23.91
N GLY A 140 19.81 -4.55 -23.72
CA GLY A 140 19.55 -3.28 -24.37
C GLY A 140 18.36 -2.54 -23.73
N ILE A 141 18.23 -1.25 -24.06
CA ILE A 141 17.21 -0.37 -23.49
C ILE A 141 15.78 -0.79 -23.90
N LYS A 142 15.62 -1.33 -25.11
CA LYS A 142 14.30 -1.68 -25.67
C LYS A 142 13.66 -2.90 -24.97
N ASP A 143 14.47 -3.89 -24.60
CA ASP A 143 13.99 -5.14 -23.99
C ASP A 143 14.19 -5.19 -22.46
N ALA A 144 14.70 -4.11 -21.87
CA ALA A 144 14.86 -3.99 -20.43
C ALA A 144 13.50 -3.80 -19.72
N SER A 145 13.21 -4.66 -18.73
CA SER A 145 11.96 -4.62 -17.98
C SER A 145 12.14 -3.98 -16.60
N ILE A 146 11.47 -2.84 -16.38
CA ILE A 146 11.50 -2.12 -15.09
C ILE A 146 10.96 -3.01 -13.96
N GLY A 147 9.82 -3.68 -14.18
CA GLY A 147 9.19 -4.54 -13.16
C GLY A 147 10.11 -5.67 -12.69
N ARG A 148 10.87 -6.27 -13.61
CA ARG A 148 11.88 -7.29 -13.30
C ARG A 148 12.99 -6.75 -12.42
N VAL A 149 13.46 -5.53 -12.69
CA VAL A 149 14.54 -4.88 -11.93
C VAL A 149 14.05 -4.47 -10.54
N ILE A 150 12.83 -3.94 -10.41
CA ILE A 150 12.19 -3.66 -9.12
C ILE A 150 12.11 -4.95 -8.30
N TYR A 151 11.57 -6.03 -8.88
CA TYR A 151 11.51 -7.34 -8.22
C TYR A 151 12.91 -7.83 -7.79
N ARG A 152 13.91 -7.79 -8.68
CA ARG A 152 15.30 -8.19 -8.37
C ARG A 152 15.87 -7.39 -7.19
N THR A 153 15.49 -6.11 -7.04
CA THR A 153 15.95 -5.24 -5.95
C THR A 153 15.40 -5.68 -4.59
N VAL A 154 14.13 -6.08 -4.53
CA VAL A 154 13.45 -6.49 -3.28
C VAL A 154 13.35 -8.01 -3.08
N ARG A 155 13.85 -8.82 -4.03
CA ARG A 155 13.65 -10.28 -4.09
C ARG A 155 13.92 -11.02 -2.79
N THR A 156 14.98 -10.66 -2.07
CA THR A 156 15.36 -11.34 -0.83
C THR A 156 14.29 -11.16 0.25
N LYS A 157 13.72 -9.95 0.36
CA LYS A 157 12.65 -9.67 1.32
C LYS A 157 11.34 -10.32 0.88
N VAL A 158 11.07 -10.39 -0.43
CA VAL A 158 9.88 -11.06 -0.98
C VAL A 158 9.93 -12.57 -0.72
N ILE A 159 11.08 -13.22 -0.96
CA ILE A 159 11.26 -14.65 -0.70
C ILE A 159 11.09 -14.97 0.78
N VAL A 160 11.72 -14.20 1.67
CA VAL A 160 11.54 -14.38 3.12
C VAL A 160 10.07 -14.23 3.53
N SER A 161 9.39 -13.23 3.00
CA SER A 161 7.96 -13.03 3.27
C SER A 161 7.10 -14.19 2.76
N ALA A 162 7.39 -14.69 1.56
CA ALA A 162 6.69 -15.83 0.98
C ALA A 162 6.91 -17.11 1.81
N LEU A 163 8.13 -17.36 2.30
CA LEU A 163 8.42 -18.51 3.17
C LEU A 163 7.66 -18.41 4.50
N LEU A 164 7.64 -17.23 5.12
CA LEU A 164 6.87 -17.01 6.36
C LEU A 164 5.36 -17.17 6.13
N TYR A 165 4.87 -16.77 4.95
CA TYR A 165 3.48 -16.95 4.58
C TYR A 165 3.13 -18.43 4.35
N VAL A 166 3.99 -19.21 3.68
CA VAL A 166 3.78 -20.67 3.56
C VAL A 166 3.79 -21.34 4.93
N LEU A 167 4.70 -20.95 5.82
CA LEU A 167 4.72 -21.47 7.19
C LEU A 167 3.44 -21.10 7.97
N MET A 168 2.94 -19.87 7.82
CA MET A 168 1.64 -19.47 8.33
C MET A 168 0.52 -20.35 7.79
N LEU A 169 0.48 -20.60 6.47
CA LEU A 169 -0.55 -21.44 5.84
C LEU A 169 -0.51 -22.88 6.37
N LEU A 170 0.70 -23.45 6.54
CA LEU A 170 0.87 -24.77 7.12
C LEU A 170 0.38 -24.84 8.56
N ILE A 171 0.71 -23.86 9.41
CA ILE A 171 0.26 -23.83 10.81
C ILE A 171 -1.26 -23.60 10.89
N MET A 172 -1.79 -22.68 10.06
CA MET A 172 -3.21 -22.42 9.93
C MET A 172 -4.00 -23.67 9.58
N PHE A 173 -3.42 -24.50 8.72
CA PHE A 173 -4.07 -25.70 8.26
C PHE A 173 -3.89 -26.87 9.23
N VAL A 174 -2.63 -27.22 9.50
CA VAL A 174 -2.27 -28.42 10.28
C VAL A 174 -2.64 -28.27 11.75
N GLY A 175 -2.46 -27.08 12.34
CA GLY A 175 -2.68 -26.86 13.77
C GLY A 175 -4.13 -27.12 14.18
N PRO A 176 -5.07 -26.22 13.84
CA PRO A 176 -6.47 -26.38 14.23
C PRO A 176 -7.12 -27.62 13.62
N ALA A 177 -6.90 -27.91 12.33
CA ALA A 177 -7.65 -29.00 11.69
C ALA A 177 -7.31 -30.36 12.32
N PHE A 178 -6.03 -30.65 12.58
CA PHE A 178 -5.63 -31.90 13.21
C PHE A 178 -5.97 -31.94 14.71
N ILE A 179 -5.75 -30.84 15.42
CA ILE A 179 -6.01 -30.78 16.87
C ILE A 179 -7.51 -30.89 17.15
N ILE A 180 -8.37 -30.22 16.39
CA ILE A 180 -9.84 -30.31 16.55
C ILE A 180 -10.32 -31.75 16.32
N ASN A 181 -9.84 -32.43 15.27
CA ASN A 181 -10.19 -33.83 15.05
C ASN A 181 -9.74 -34.74 16.20
N ARG A 182 -8.61 -34.46 16.84
CA ARG A 182 -8.15 -35.19 18.03
C ARG A 182 -8.96 -34.85 19.27
N MET A 183 -9.40 -33.60 19.42
CA MET A 183 -10.28 -33.17 20.50
C MET A 183 -11.65 -33.83 20.42
N ILE A 184 -12.25 -33.92 19.22
CA ILE A 184 -13.52 -34.62 19.02
C ILE A 184 -13.40 -36.09 19.48
N LYS A 185 -12.35 -36.78 19.04
CA LYS A 185 -12.08 -38.17 19.45
C LYS A 185 -11.81 -38.31 20.95
N PHE A 186 -11.14 -37.34 21.57
CA PHE A 186 -10.91 -37.32 23.01
C PHE A 186 -12.21 -37.15 23.80
N VAL A 187 -13.15 -36.34 23.31
CA VAL A 187 -14.48 -36.17 23.94
C VAL A 187 -15.34 -37.43 23.77
N GLU A 188 -15.23 -38.11 22.63
CA GLU A 188 -15.93 -39.38 22.38
C GLU A 188 -15.41 -40.52 23.27
N MET A 189 -14.10 -40.60 23.50
CA MET A 189 -13.48 -41.60 24.36
C MET A 189 -13.44 -41.14 25.83
N ARG A 190 -14.49 -41.45 26.60
CA ARG A 190 -14.64 -41.08 28.03
C ARG A 190 -13.56 -41.61 29.01
N THR A 191 -12.55 -42.33 28.55
CA THR A 191 -11.56 -43.03 29.39
C THR A 191 -10.14 -42.45 29.35
N ASP A 192 -9.90 -41.39 28.59
CA ASP A 192 -8.57 -40.79 28.48
C ASP A 192 -8.22 -39.85 29.67
N SER A 193 -6.92 -39.78 30.00
CA SER A 193 -6.39 -38.92 31.06
C SER A 193 -6.63 -37.43 30.77
N ILE A 194 -7.07 -36.68 31.80
CA ILE A 194 -7.29 -35.23 31.77
C ILE A 194 -6.07 -34.47 31.23
N GLY A 195 -4.86 -34.96 31.51
CA GLY A 195 -3.61 -34.35 31.01
C GLY A 195 -3.53 -34.28 29.48
N LYS A 196 -4.07 -35.27 28.76
CA LYS A 196 -4.13 -35.26 27.28
C LYS A 196 -5.06 -34.17 26.77
N GLY A 197 -6.21 -33.96 27.43
CA GLY A 197 -7.15 -32.90 27.10
C GLY A 197 -6.54 -31.50 27.28
N ILE A 198 -5.85 -31.27 28.39
CA ILE A 198 -5.12 -30.01 28.64
C ILE A 198 -4.04 -29.78 27.58
N ALA A 199 -3.28 -30.81 27.22
CA ALA A 199 -2.24 -30.72 26.19
C ALA A 199 -2.82 -30.34 24.80
N LEU A 200 -3.99 -30.87 24.42
CA LEU A 200 -4.67 -30.52 23.18
C LEU A 200 -5.11 -29.05 23.15
N VAL A 201 -5.68 -28.54 24.25
CA VAL A 201 -6.11 -27.13 24.37
C VAL A 201 -4.91 -26.19 24.31
N VAL A 202 -3.84 -26.49 25.05
CA VAL A 202 -2.60 -25.71 25.01
C VAL A 202 -1.97 -25.77 23.62
N GLY A 203 -1.97 -26.94 22.97
CA GLY A 203 -1.50 -27.11 21.60
C GLY A 203 -2.27 -26.24 20.60
N LEU A 204 -3.60 -26.20 20.73
CA LEU A 204 -4.45 -25.34 19.90
C LEU A 204 -4.08 -23.87 20.09
N MET A 205 -3.97 -23.41 21.35
CA MET A 205 -3.57 -22.04 21.67
C MET A 205 -2.20 -21.68 21.06
N VAL A 206 -1.20 -22.55 21.20
CA VAL A 206 0.14 -22.32 20.65
C VAL A 206 0.10 -22.26 19.13
N SER A 207 -0.67 -23.13 18.47
CA SER A 207 -0.82 -23.12 17.01
C SER A 207 -1.44 -21.80 16.50
N GLU A 208 -2.47 -21.29 17.17
CA GLU A 208 -3.16 -20.05 16.79
C GLU A 208 -2.35 -18.79 17.05
N VAL A 209 -1.64 -18.75 18.18
CA VAL A 209 -0.69 -17.66 18.49
C VAL A 209 0.45 -17.65 17.46
N SER A 210 1.01 -18.82 17.15
CA SER A 210 2.07 -18.95 16.15
C SER A 210 1.60 -18.51 14.76
N ARG A 211 0.40 -18.95 14.34
CA ARG A 211 -0.23 -18.54 13.07
C ARG A 211 -0.37 -17.02 13.00
N SER A 212 -0.92 -16.41 14.04
CA SER A 212 -1.09 -14.96 14.14
C SER A 212 0.24 -14.21 14.02
N TRP A 213 1.30 -14.70 14.68
CA TRP A 213 2.63 -14.08 14.60
C TRP A 213 3.23 -14.13 13.19
N PHE A 214 3.20 -15.29 12.53
CA PHE A 214 3.73 -15.40 11.17
C PHE A 214 2.94 -14.52 10.19
N GLN A 215 1.62 -14.43 10.36
CA GLN A 215 0.77 -13.52 9.60
C GLN A 215 1.19 -12.06 9.79
N SER A 216 1.33 -11.60 11.04
CA SER A 216 1.72 -10.22 11.36
C SER A 216 3.10 -9.87 10.81
N ILE A 217 4.09 -10.76 10.94
CA ILE A 217 5.45 -10.53 10.44
C ILE A 217 5.45 -10.45 8.91
N SER A 218 4.78 -11.40 8.24
CA SER A 218 4.65 -11.41 6.78
C SER A 218 3.98 -10.13 6.28
N PHE A 219 2.87 -9.72 6.91
CA PHE A 219 2.17 -8.48 6.58
C PHE A 219 3.08 -7.24 6.68
N MET A 220 3.82 -7.10 7.77
CA MET A 220 4.76 -5.99 7.97
C MET A 220 5.89 -5.97 6.94
N ILE A 221 6.44 -7.14 6.57
CA ILE A 221 7.47 -7.25 5.54
C ILE A 221 6.90 -6.88 4.17
N ASN A 222 5.72 -7.39 3.81
CA ASN A 222 5.05 -7.09 2.53
C ASN A 222 4.70 -5.60 2.42
N LEU A 223 4.20 -4.97 3.49
CA LEU A 223 3.92 -3.54 3.54
C LEU A 223 5.18 -2.72 3.22
N ARG A 224 6.29 -3.03 3.89
CA ARG A 224 7.58 -2.36 3.64
C ARG A 224 8.11 -2.63 2.24
N ASN A 225 7.93 -3.84 1.71
CA ASN A 225 8.34 -4.17 0.34
C ASN A 225 7.55 -3.35 -0.69
N GLY A 226 6.23 -3.24 -0.52
CA GLY A 226 5.38 -2.39 -1.34
C GLY A 226 5.79 -0.92 -1.29
N LEU A 227 6.01 -0.37 -0.09
CA LEU A 227 6.44 1.02 0.08
C LEU A 227 7.80 1.29 -0.56
N ASN A 228 8.75 0.37 -0.41
CA ASN A 228 10.06 0.47 -1.04
C ASN A 228 9.96 0.38 -2.58
N ALA A 229 9.12 -0.50 -3.12
CA ALA A 229 8.87 -0.60 -4.56
C ALA A 229 8.25 0.68 -5.13
N ARG A 230 7.25 1.24 -4.45
CA ARG A 230 6.59 2.50 -4.82
C ARG A 230 7.54 3.70 -4.78
N SER A 231 8.31 3.84 -3.72
CA SER A 231 9.29 4.95 -3.61
C SER A 231 10.38 4.87 -4.67
N MET A 232 10.83 3.68 -5.06
CA MET A 232 11.74 3.50 -6.20
C MET A 232 11.09 3.92 -7.51
N ALA A 233 9.82 3.56 -7.74
CA ALA A 233 9.07 4.00 -8.92
C ALA A 233 8.93 5.52 -8.98
N TRP A 234 8.59 6.18 -7.85
CA TRP A 234 8.56 7.64 -7.76
C TRP A 234 9.91 8.27 -8.09
N MET A 235 10.99 7.80 -7.47
CA MET A 235 12.32 8.36 -7.70
C MET A 235 12.79 8.18 -9.15
N MET A 236 12.47 7.03 -9.76
CA MET A 236 12.74 6.77 -11.17
C MET A 236 12.02 7.76 -12.08
N VAL A 237 10.72 7.94 -11.86
CA VAL A 237 9.88 8.85 -12.65
C VAL A 237 10.35 10.29 -12.47
N TYR A 238 10.60 10.71 -11.23
CA TYR A 238 11.12 12.04 -10.90
C TYR A 238 12.45 12.33 -11.59
N ASN A 239 13.44 11.43 -11.47
CA ASN A 239 14.75 11.61 -12.10
C ASN A 239 14.66 11.62 -13.63
N LYS A 240 13.72 10.86 -14.20
CA LYS A 240 13.48 10.90 -15.65
C LYS A 240 12.86 12.24 -16.05
N MET A 241 11.82 12.70 -15.36
CA MET A 241 11.15 13.99 -15.61
C MET A 241 12.11 15.16 -15.50
N ALA A 242 12.96 15.19 -14.46
CA ALA A 242 13.93 16.25 -14.24
C ALA A 242 14.99 16.37 -15.36
N ARG A 243 15.22 15.29 -16.13
CA ARG A 243 16.18 15.25 -17.24
C ARG A 243 15.54 15.38 -18.62
N LEU A 244 14.21 15.34 -18.70
CA LEU A 244 13.49 15.48 -19.97
C LEU A 244 13.46 16.96 -20.38
N LYS A 245 13.90 17.26 -21.60
CA LYS A 245 13.79 18.61 -22.18
C LYS A 245 12.36 18.94 -22.59
N ASN A 246 11.67 17.95 -23.18
CA ASN A 246 10.26 17.99 -23.55
C ASN A 246 9.59 16.70 -23.09
N ALA A 247 8.36 16.77 -22.61
CA ALA A 247 7.56 15.60 -22.20
C ALA A 247 7.04 14.76 -23.39
N GLY A 248 7.37 15.16 -24.63
CA GLY A 248 6.81 14.58 -25.86
C GLY A 248 5.31 14.86 -25.94
N ASP A 249 4.55 13.86 -26.39
CA ASP A 249 3.09 13.94 -26.51
C ASP A 249 2.35 13.71 -25.18
N LYS A 250 3.06 13.54 -24.07
CA LYS A 250 2.43 13.23 -22.78
C LYS A 250 1.95 14.48 -22.06
N SER A 251 0.69 14.48 -21.66
CA SER A 251 0.12 15.57 -20.87
C SER A 251 0.65 15.56 -19.43
N ILE A 252 0.60 16.72 -18.77
CA ILE A 252 0.93 16.83 -17.32
C ILE A 252 0.01 15.90 -16.50
N GLY A 253 -1.25 15.74 -16.92
CA GLY A 253 -2.20 14.84 -16.25
C GLY A 253 -1.78 13.37 -16.32
N GLU A 254 -1.28 12.91 -17.47
CA GLU A 254 -0.74 11.55 -17.61
C GLU A 254 0.48 11.32 -16.73
N LEU A 255 1.38 12.31 -16.66
CA LEU A 255 2.56 12.27 -15.81
C LEU A 255 2.17 12.18 -14.32
N VAL A 256 1.18 12.94 -13.89
CA VAL A 256 0.62 12.86 -12.54
C VAL A 256 -0.01 11.49 -12.29
N ASN A 257 -0.72 10.93 -13.27
CA ASN A 257 -1.35 9.61 -13.15
C ASN A 257 -0.32 8.49 -13.00
N ILE A 258 0.83 8.57 -13.69
CA ILE A 258 1.95 7.62 -13.52
C ILE A 258 2.47 7.68 -12.08
N CYS A 259 2.64 8.88 -11.51
CA CYS A 259 3.11 9.06 -10.15
C CYS A 259 2.08 8.63 -9.09
N ALA A 260 0.79 8.87 -9.32
CA ALA A 260 -0.26 8.55 -8.36
C ALA A 260 -0.75 7.11 -8.51
N SER A 261 -1.44 6.82 -9.61
CA SER A 261 -2.16 5.57 -9.82
C SER A 261 -1.24 4.40 -10.13
N ASP A 262 -0.29 4.56 -11.06
CA ASP A 262 0.56 3.44 -11.48
C ASP A 262 1.57 3.05 -10.38
N ALA A 263 2.13 4.04 -9.68
CA ALA A 263 2.98 3.76 -8.52
C ALA A 263 2.21 3.08 -7.37
N GLN A 264 0.93 3.40 -7.19
CA GLN A 264 0.07 2.71 -6.23
C GLN A 264 -0.18 1.26 -6.65
N ARG A 265 -0.43 0.99 -7.94
CA ARG A 265 -0.55 -0.39 -8.45
C ARG A 265 0.73 -1.19 -8.21
N VAL A 266 1.90 -0.58 -8.37
CA VAL A 266 3.18 -1.23 -8.03
C VAL A 266 3.22 -1.59 -6.54
N PHE A 267 2.81 -0.69 -5.65
CA PHE A 267 2.66 -1.01 -4.22
C PHE A 267 1.72 -2.20 -4.01
N ASP A 268 0.53 -2.17 -4.61
CA ASP A 268 -0.50 -3.20 -4.43
C ASP A 268 0.01 -4.57 -4.92
N CYS A 269 0.76 -4.64 -6.03
CA CYS A 269 1.35 -5.89 -6.51
C CYS A 269 2.32 -6.51 -5.50
N PHE A 270 3.21 -5.73 -4.90
CA PHE A 270 4.16 -6.24 -3.91
C PHE A 270 3.53 -6.49 -2.54
N PHE A 271 2.49 -5.73 -2.20
CA PHE A 271 1.77 -5.87 -0.95
C PHE A 271 0.83 -7.08 -0.98
N TYR A 272 0.00 -7.24 -2.00
CA TYR A 272 -0.99 -8.32 -2.08
C TYR A 272 -0.53 -9.55 -2.88
N GLY A 273 0.58 -9.46 -3.61
CA GLY A 273 1.01 -10.53 -4.54
C GLY A 273 1.18 -11.91 -3.90
N PHE A 274 1.47 -11.98 -2.60
CA PHE A 274 1.58 -13.26 -1.89
C PHE A 274 0.24 -14.00 -1.76
N PHE A 275 -0.89 -13.29 -1.71
CA PHE A 275 -2.22 -13.91 -1.69
C PHE A 275 -2.52 -14.64 -2.99
N VAL A 276 -2.10 -14.08 -4.13
CA VAL A 276 -2.30 -14.69 -5.46
C VAL A 276 -1.59 -16.04 -5.56
N ILE A 277 -0.40 -16.16 -4.96
CA ILE A 277 0.38 -17.39 -4.99
C ILE A 277 -0.13 -18.40 -3.95
N GLY A 278 -0.41 -17.96 -2.73
CA GLY A 278 -0.82 -18.91 -1.68
C GLY A 278 -2.31 -19.26 -1.66
N GLY A 279 -3.18 -18.49 -2.33
CA GLY A 279 -4.60 -18.83 -2.46
C GLY A 279 -4.83 -20.21 -3.10
N PRO A 280 -4.27 -20.49 -4.30
CA PRO A 280 -4.36 -21.82 -4.90
C PRO A 280 -3.76 -22.93 -4.04
N PHE A 281 -2.65 -22.66 -3.34
CA PHE A 281 -2.02 -23.64 -2.45
C PHE A 281 -2.94 -23.99 -1.27
N ALA A 282 -3.52 -22.98 -0.61
CA ALA A 282 -4.48 -23.18 0.47
C ALA A 282 -5.73 -23.94 -0.01
N LEU A 283 -6.24 -23.59 -1.19
CA LEU A 283 -7.38 -24.27 -1.81
C LEU A 283 -7.13 -25.76 -2.00
N ILE A 284 -5.97 -26.12 -2.57
CA ILE A 284 -5.58 -27.53 -2.79
C ILE A 284 -5.50 -28.29 -1.46
N LEU A 285 -4.88 -27.70 -0.43
CA LEU A 285 -4.81 -28.30 0.89
C LEU A 285 -6.19 -28.57 1.48
N VAL A 286 -7.07 -27.57 1.45
CA VAL A 286 -8.45 -27.68 1.97
C VAL A 286 -9.23 -28.78 1.26
N ILE A 287 -9.17 -28.82 -0.08
CA ILE A 287 -9.86 -29.87 -0.87
C ILE A 287 -9.33 -31.25 -0.48
N ALA A 288 -8.00 -31.46 -0.49
CA ALA A 288 -7.39 -32.74 -0.18
C ALA A 288 -7.79 -33.28 1.20
N TYR A 289 -7.79 -32.41 2.21
CA TYR A 289 -8.12 -32.79 3.58
C TYR A 289 -9.60 -33.03 3.81
N THR A 290 -10.48 -32.23 3.18
CA THR A 290 -11.92 -32.42 3.30
C THR A 290 -12.31 -33.74 2.64
N THR A 291 -11.72 -34.07 1.49
CA THR A 291 -11.89 -35.38 0.85
C THR A 291 -11.32 -36.52 1.69
N TYR A 292 -10.25 -36.31 2.45
CA TYR A 292 -9.71 -37.32 3.37
C TYR A 292 -10.66 -37.63 4.55
N ILE A 293 -11.33 -36.63 5.12
CA ILE A 293 -12.24 -36.82 6.27
C ILE A 293 -13.63 -37.27 5.85
N LEU A 294 -14.24 -36.60 4.87
CA LEU A 294 -15.64 -36.83 4.45
C LEU A 294 -15.75 -37.81 3.27
N GLY A 295 -14.63 -38.22 2.67
CA GLY A 295 -14.62 -39.01 1.45
C GLY A 295 -14.97 -38.21 0.19
N PRO A 296 -15.27 -38.90 -0.93
CA PRO A 296 -15.54 -38.26 -2.22
C PRO A 296 -16.71 -37.28 -2.23
N SER A 297 -17.68 -37.44 -1.32
CA SER A 297 -18.85 -36.57 -1.18
C SER A 297 -18.48 -35.10 -0.92
N ALA A 298 -17.32 -34.82 -0.33
CA ALA A 298 -16.79 -33.47 -0.13
C ALA A 298 -16.60 -32.68 -1.44
N LEU A 299 -16.33 -33.37 -2.55
CA LEU A 299 -16.05 -32.73 -3.83
C LEU A 299 -17.27 -31.96 -4.36
N LEU A 300 -18.49 -32.37 -4.03
CA LEU A 300 -19.71 -31.64 -4.39
C LEU A 300 -19.71 -30.23 -3.79
N GLY A 301 -19.31 -30.09 -2.52
CA GLY A 301 -19.17 -28.79 -1.86
C GLY A 301 -18.08 -27.93 -2.50
N CYS A 302 -16.94 -28.54 -2.85
CA CYS A 302 -15.85 -27.84 -3.55
C CYS A 302 -16.30 -27.32 -4.92
N VAL A 303 -17.08 -28.11 -5.68
CA VAL A 303 -17.64 -27.68 -6.98
C VAL A 303 -18.54 -26.45 -6.81
N ILE A 304 -19.41 -26.44 -5.79
CA ILE A 304 -20.27 -25.28 -5.50
C ILE A 304 -19.41 -24.03 -5.19
N LEU A 305 -18.35 -24.17 -4.39
CA LEU A 305 -17.42 -23.07 -4.11
C LEU A 305 -16.75 -22.55 -5.39
N PHE A 306 -16.36 -23.44 -6.32
CA PHE A 306 -15.81 -23.03 -7.61
C PHE A 306 -16.82 -22.27 -8.48
N PHE A 307 -18.10 -22.64 -8.44
CA PHE A 307 -19.18 -21.89 -9.11
C PHE A 307 -19.46 -20.53 -8.48
N MET A 308 -19.13 -20.33 -7.19
CA MET A 308 -19.28 -19.03 -6.55
C MET A 308 -18.29 -17.98 -7.05
N PHE A 309 -17.05 -18.35 -7.39
CA PHE A 309 -16.06 -17.41 -7.94
C PHE A 309 -16.51 -16.68 -9.22
N PRO A 310 -17.02 -17.34 -10.28
CA PRO A 310 -17.50 -16.64 -11.47
C PRO A 310 -18.74 -15.80 -11.19
N ILE A 311 -19.63 -16.23 -10.28
CA ILE A 311 -20.78 -15.42 -9.84
C ILE A 311 -20.30 -14.13 -9.16
N GLN A 312 -19.35 -14.23 -8.23
CA GLN A 312 -18.72 -13.07 -7.58
C GLN A 312 -18.03 -12.16 -8.61
N ALA A 313 -17.32 -12.73 -9.59
CA ALA A 313 -16.68 -11.95 -10.65
C ALA A 313 -17.71 -11.25 -11.55
N PHE A 314 -18.83 -11.88 -11.86
CA PHE A 314 -19.92 -11.29 -12.62
C PHE A 314 -20.58 -10.14 -11.86
N ILE A 315 -20.91 -10.34 -10.58
CA ILE A 315 -21.46 -9.30 -9.71
C ILE A 315 -20.46 -8.15 -9.56
N GLY A 316 -19.16 -8.45 -9.39
CA GLY A 316 -18.10 -7.46 -9.35
C GLY A 316 -18.02 -6.61 -10.64
N LYS A 317 -18.26 -7.21 -11.81
CA LYS A 317 -18.38 -6.47 -13.09
C LYS A 317 -19.61 -5.56 -13.10
N ILE A 318 -20.75 -6.00 -12.58
CA ILE A 318 -21.96 -5.17 -12.47
C ILE A 318 -21.70 -3.98 -11.54
N ILE A 319 -21.17 -4.23 -10.34
CA ILE A 319 -20.78 -3.20 -9.38
C ILE A 319 -19.83 -2.20 -10.04
N GLY A 320 -18.83 -2.68 -10.78
CA GLY A 320 -17.91 -1.83 -11.54
C GLY A 320 -18.62 -0.92 -12.55
N LYS A 321 -19.59 -1.45 -13.31
CA LYS A 321 -20.39 -0.66 -14.27
C LYS A 321 -21.26 0.39 -13.57
N LEU A 322 -21.95 0.02 -12.49
CA LEU A 322 -22.78 0.93 -11.70
C LEU A 322 -21.92 2.04 -11.08
N ARG A 323 -20.76 1.69 -10.54
CA ARG A 323 -19.80 2.65 -9.99
C ARG A 323 -19.34 3.66 -11.03
N THR A 324 -19.06 3.23 -12.27
CA THR A 324 -18.72 4.15 -13.36
C THR A 324 -19.85 5.11 -13.65
N LYS A 325 -21.11 4.65 -13.68
CA LYS A 325 -22.28 5.54 -13.86
C LYS A 325 -22.42 6.55 -12.72
N ALA A 326 -22.26 6.10 -11.47
CA ALA A 326 -22.31 6.96 -10.28
C ALA A 326 -21.20 8.03 -10.28
N VAL A 327 -19.99 7.68 -10.71
CA VAL A 327 -18.87 8.62 -10.86
C VAL A 327 -19.18 9.69 -11.91
N VAL A 328 -19.77 9.31 -13.05
CA VAL A 328 -20.15 10.29 -14.09
C VAL A 328 -21.17 11.31 -13.58
N VAL A 329 -22.15 10.88 -12.78
CA VAL A 329 -23.13 11.79 -12.14
C VAL A 329 -22.42 12.74 -11.17
N THR A 330 -21.48 12.22 -10.37
CA THR A 330 -20.68 13.01 -9.44
C THR A 330 -19.83 14.07 -10.17
N ASP A 331 -19.19 13.70 -11.27
CA ASP A 331 -18.37 14.61 -12.08
C ASP A 331 -19.22 15.73 -12.69
N ARG A 332 -20.42 15.42 -13.20
CA ARG A 332 -21.36 16.44 -13.70
C ARG A 332 -21.72 17.45 -12.61
N ARG A 333 -22.00 16.97 -11.40
CA ARG A 333 -22.33 17.81 -10.24
C ARG A 333 -21.19 18.76 -9.89
N VAL A 334 -19.97 18.25 -9.80
CA VAL A 334 -18.78 19.05 -9.48
C VAL A 334 -18.48 20.05 -10.60
N LYS A 335 -18.62 19.64 -11.86
CA LYS A 335 -18.42 20.51 -13.02
C LYS A 335 -19.40 21.69 -13.01
N LEU A 336 -20.69 21.44 -12.83
CA LEU A 336 -21.71 22.49 -12.75
C LEU A 336 -21.40 23.48 -11.63
N MET A 337 -21.04 22.98 -10.44
CA MET A 337 -20.67 23.85 -9.31
C MET A 337 -19.46 24.74 -9.64
N ASN A 338 -18.44 24.18 -10.32
CA ASN A 338 -17.28 24.97 -10.76
C ASN A 338 -17.66 26.04 -11.81
N GLU A 339 -18.53 25.73 -12.77
CA GLU A 339 -19.02 26.70 -13.75
C GLU A 339 -19.79 27.85 -13.09
N VAL A 340 -20.65 27.55 -12.11
CA VAL A 340 -21.40 28.55 -11.33
C VAL A 340 -20.46 29.43 -10.52
N LEU A 341 -19.48 28.83 -9.84
CA LEU A 341 -18.48 29.58 -9.06
C LEU A 341 -17.62 30.48 -9.97
N SER A 342 -17.28 30.02 -11.17
CA SER A 342 -16.55 30.83 -12.15
C SER A 342 -17.36 32.07 -12.58
N CYS A 343 -18.69 31.97 -12.62
CA CYS A 343 -19.60 33.05 -13.00
C CYS A 343 -20.15 33.86 -11.80
N ILE A 344 -19.66 33.63 -10.58
CA ILE A 344 -20.27 34.18 -9.35
C ILE A 344 -20.36 35.70 -9.37
N LYS A 345 -19.35 36.40 -9.92
CA LYS A 345 -19.32 37.87 -9.98
C LYS A 345 -20.48 38.42 -10.82
N LEU A 346 -20.79 37.78 -11.95
CA LEU A 346 -21.91 38.17 -12.82
C LEU A 346 -23.24 37.92 -12.11
N ILE A 347 -23.39 36.75 -11.49
CA ILE A 347 -24.61 36.38 -10.74
C ILE A 347 -24.89 37.41 -9.64
N LYS A 348 -23.86 37.85 -8.92
CA LYS A 348 -23.98 38.90 -7.88
C LYS A 348 -24.30 40.26 -8.46
N MET A 349 -23.66 40.67 -9.56
CA MET A 349 -23.87 41.97 -10.20
C MET A 349 -25.32 42.14 -10.67
N TYR A 350 -25.95 41.07 -11.15
CA TYR A 350 -27.34 41.06 -11.60
C TYR A 350 -28.35 40.66 -10.50
N ALA A 351 -27.90 40.45 -9.26
CA ALA A 351 -28.73 39.98 -8.14
C ALA A 351 -29.52 38.69 -8.45
N TRP A 352 -28.95 37.79 -9.27
CA TRP A 352 -29.56 36.55 -9.73
C TRP A 352 -29.45 35.38 -8.75
N GLU A 353 -28.90 35.62 -7.56
CA GLU A 353 -28.58 34.60 -6.56
C GLU A 353 -29.77 33.70 -6.23
N LYS A 354 -30.96 34.28 -5.96
CA LYS A 354 -32.15 33.50 -5.60
C LYS A 354 -32.68 32.65 -6.75
N SER A 355 -32.67 33.18 -7.96
CA SER A 355 -33.17 32.46 -9.15
C SER A 355 -32.24 31.30 -9.51
N PHE A 356 -30.93 31.54 -9.55
CA PHE A 356 -29.93 30.49 -9.80
C PHE A 356 -29.91 29.45 -8.69
N ALA A 357 -30.00 29.86 -7.41
CA ALA A 357 -30.03 28.92 -6.29
C ALA A 357 -31.20 27.94 -6.38
N LYS A 358 -32.38 28.40 -6.79
CA LYS A 358 -33.55 27.53 -6.99
C LYS A 358 -33.32 26.53 -8.13
N VAL A 359 -32.95 27.00 -9.32
CA VAL A 359 -32.77 26.16 -10.51
C VAL A 359 -31.64 25.14 -10.31
N ILE A 360 -30.50 25.59 -9.76
CA ILE A 360 -29.36 24.71 -9.47
C ILE A 360 -29.74 23.73 -8.36
N GLY A 361 -30.45 24.18 -7.32
CA GLY A 361 -30.91 23.32 -6.22
C GLY A 361 -31.73 22.13 -6.72
N GLU A 362 -32.77 22.40 -7.51
CA GLU A 362 -33.63 21.37 -8.11
C GLU A 362 -32.81 20.40 -9.00
N TYR A 363 -31.90 20.93 -9.82
CA TYR A 363 -31.05 20.09 -10.67
C TYR A 363 -30.06 19.23 -9.87
N LEU A 364 -29.41 19.79 -8.85
CA LEU A 364 -28.49 19.06 -7.97
C LEU A 364 -29.20 17.98 -7.16
N GLU A 365 -30.44 18.23 -6.74
CA GLU A 365 -31.27 17.25 -6.05
C GLU A 365 -31.57 16.06 -6.97
N SER A 366 -31.96 16.30 -8.22
CA SER A 366 -32.18 15.23 -9.22
C SER A 366 -30.93 14.36 -9.45
N LEU A 367 -29.75 14.98 -9.51
CA LEU A 367 -28.48 14.27 -9.66
C LEU A 367 -28.14 13.48 -8.38
N ARG A 368 -28.43 14.04 -7.20
CA ARG A 368 -28.21 13.37 -5.92
C ARG A 368 -29.09 12.12 -5.80
N SER A 369 -30.39 12.22 -6.11
CA SER A 369 -31.29 11.06 -6.09
C SER A 369 -30.83 9.97 -7.05
N THR A 370 -30.40 10.35 -8.26
CA THR A 370 -29.85 9.39 -9.24
C THR A 370 -28.57 8.73 -8.72
N GLN A 371 -27.69 9.51 -8.08
CA GLN A 371 -26.47 9.00 -7.46
C GLN A 371 -26.80 8.01 -6.33
N GLU A 372 -27.71 8.37 -5.42
CA GLU A 372 -28.15 7.54 -4.30
C GLU A 372 -28.75 6.21 -4.79
N LEU A 373 -29.57 6.23 -5.84
CA LEU A 373 -30.10 4.99 -6.44
C LEU A 373 -28.98 4.05 -6.90
N TYR A 374 -27.94 4.56 -7.56
CA TYR A 374 -26.81 3.71 -7.95
C TYR A 374 -26.04 3.16 -6.76
N TYR A 375 -25.87 3.93 -5.68
CA TYR A 375 -25.20 3.43 -4.47
C TYR A 375 -26.03 2.39 -3.73
N LEU A 376 -27.35 2.58 -3.63
CA LEU A 376 -28.25 1.58 -3.05
C LEU A 376 -28.21 0.27 -3.85
N GLU A 377 -28.24 0.35 -5.17
CA GLU A 377 -28.13 -0.83 -6.03
C GLU A 377 -26.76 -1.52 -5.85
N ILE A 378 -25.67 -0.75 -5.71
CA ILE A 378 -24.34 -1.30 -5.40
C ILE A 378 -24.35 -2.01 -4.05
N ASP A 379 -24.87 -1.37 -3.00
CA ASP A 379 -24.88 -1.91 -1.64
C ASP A 379 -25.71 -3.21 -1.57
N GLU A 380 -26.85 -3.27 -2.24
CA GLU A 380 -27.65 -4.50 -2.36
C GLU A 380 -26.83 -5.64 -2.99
N LYS A 381 -26.11 -5.37 -4.09
CA LYS A 381 -25.26 -6.38 -4.76
C LYS A 381 -24.04 -6.77 -3.92
N VAL A 382 -23.45 -5.83 -3.19
CA VAL A 382 -22.33 -6.11 -2.27
C VAL A 382 -22.82 -6.96 -1.10
N GLN A 383 -23.97 -6.63 -0.52
CA GLN A 383 -24.56 -7.38 0.58
C GLN A 383 -24.97 -8.78 0.15
N PHE A 384 -25.53 -8.94 -1.05
CA PHE A 384 -25.76 -10.27 -1.64
C PHE A 384 -24.46 -11.06 -1.77
N CYS A 385 -23.38 -10.45 -2.29
CA CYS A 385 -22.06 -11.09 -2.33
C CYS A 385 -21.56 -11.49 -0.93
N MET A 386 -21.70 -10.63 0.07
CA MET A 386 -21.26 -10.93 1.44
C MET A 386 -22.08 -12.06 2.07
N THR A 387 -23.40 -12.06 1.91
CA THR A 387 -24.29 -13.12 2.42
C THR A 387 -24.00 -14.48 1.76
N VAL A 388 -23.67 -14.49 0.47
CA VAL A 388 -23.29 -15.71 -0.25
C VAL A 388 -21.88 -16.20 0.16
N CYS A 389 -21.05 -15.35 0.77
CA CYS A 389 -19.71 -15.70 1.25
C CYS A 389 -19.65 -16.12 2.72
N ALA A 390 -20.65 -15.76 3.53
CA ALA A 390 -20.75 -16.12 4.95
C ALA A 390 -21.36 -17.52 5.10
#